data_AF-A0A1A7XKS5-F1
#
_entry.id   AF-A0A1A7XKS5-F1
#
_cell.length_a   1.000
_cell.length_b   1.000
_cell.length_c   1.000
_cell.angle_alpha   90.00
_cell.angle_beta   90.00
_cell.angle_gamma   90.00
#
_symmetry.space_group_name_H-M   'P 1'
#
loop_
_entity.id
_entity.type
_entity.pdbx_description
1 polymer ?
#
loop_
_entity_poly.entity_id
_entity_poly.type
_entity_poly.pdbx_seq_one_letter_code
_entity_poly.pdbx_strand_id
1 'polypeptide(L)' 'TDVAAVQRLCTVIRDIGELKDGHGCSSGTKVMAVEFGKLFEHYVTISNKLVGILLRARKQRLVEFEGEMLWQGK' A
#
# COMPACT_ATOMS: atom_id res chain seq x y z
N THR A 1 12.06 -15.60 -1.04
CA THR A 1 12.46 -14.51 -0.14
C THR A 1 11.48 -13.36 -0.26
N ASP A 2 10.76 -13.08 0.82
CA ASP A 2 9.66 -12.10 0.89
C ASP A 2 10.04 -10.64 0.60
N VAL A 3 11.31 -10.30 0.73
CA VAL A 3 11.82 -8.92 0.60
C VAL A 3 11.51 -8.33 -0.79
N ALA A 4 11.64 -9.13 -1.85
CA ALA A 4 11.35 -8.69 -3.22
C ALA A 4 9.87 -8.34 -3.43
N ALA A 5 8.95 -8.98 -2.69
CA ALA A 5 7.52 -8.70 -2.82
C ALA A 5 7.14 -7.37 -2.18
N VAL A 6 7.73 -7.05 -1.03
CA VAL A 6 7.54 -5.75 -0.34
C VAL A 6 8.13 -4.60 -1.16
N GLN A 7 9.32 -4.78 -1.74
CA GLN A 7 9.93 -3.78 -2.62
C GLN A 7 9.09 -3.51 -3.88
N ARG A 8 8.52 -4.57 -4.48
CA ARG A 8 7.57 -4.42 -5.59
C ARG A 8 6.33 -3.66 -5.17
N LEU A 9 5.74 -3.98 -4.02
CA LEU A 9 4.61 -3.26 -3.46
C LEU A 9 4.90 -1.76 -3.31
N CYS A 10 6.03 -1.38 -2.69
CA CYS A 10 6.42 0.03 -2.55
C CYS A 10 6.65 0.72 -3.90
N THR A 11 7.09 -0.01 -4.92
CA THR A 11 7.27 0.54 -6.27
C THR A 11 5.92 0.78 -6.95
N VAL A 12 4.99 -0.17 -6.84
CA VAL A 12 3.62 0.00 -7.34
C VAL A 12 2.94 1.18 -6.63
N ILE A 13 3.03 1.27 -5.29
CA ILE A 13 2.45 2.41 -4.55
C ILE A 13 3.04 3.75 -5.02
N ARG A 14 4.32 3.81 -5.42
CA ARG A 14 4.91 5.04 -5.99
C ARG A 14 4.44 5.35 -7.40
N ASP A 15 4.04 4.33 -8.16
CA ASP A 15 3.61 4.46 -9.56
C ASP A 15 2.13 4.85 -9.67
N ILE A 16 1.27 4.19 -8.88
CA ILE A 16 -0.19 4.42 -8.90
C ILE A 16 -0.72 5.25 -7.73
N GLY A 17 0.13 5.56 -6.75
CA GLY A 17 -0.24 6.37 -5.59
C GLY A 17 -0.11 7.87 -5.84
N GLU A 18 -0.77 8.63 -4.99
CA GLU A 18 -0.82 10.08 -5.03
C GLU A 18 -0.06 10.67 -3.84
N LEU A 19 0.61 11.80 -4.05
CA LEU A 19 1.20 12.58 -2.97
C LEU A 19 0.08 13.17 -2.13
N LYS A 20 -0.04 12.70 -0.89
CA LYS A 20 -0.91 13.31 0.10
C LYS A 20 -0.08 14.08 1.12
N ASP A 21 -0.59 15.24 1.51
CA ASP A 21 -0.08 15.96 2.66
C ASP A 21 -0.37 15.12 3.90
N GLY A 22 0.69 14.72 4.60
CA GLY A 22 0.58 13.93 5.83
C GLY A 22 -0.27 14.69 6.84
N HIS A 23 -1.40 14.10 7.22
CA HIS A 23 -2.37 14.70 8.14
C HIS A 23 -1.77 14.67 9.56
N GLY A 24 -0.85 15.58 9.90
CA GLY A 24 -0.36 15.68 11.28
C GLY A 24 1.04 16.24 11.53
N CYS A 25 1.80 16.71 10.54
CA CYS A 25 3.08 17.35 10.85
C CYS A 25 3.26 18.64 10.05
N SER A 26 3.44 19.77 10.75
CA SER A 26 3.73 21.10 10.19
C SER A 26 5.07 21.19 9.45
N SER A 27 5.66 20.07 9.05
CA SER A 27 6.81 19.97 8.18
C SER A 27 6.33 19.17 6.97
N GLY A 28 6.27 19.81 5.80
CA GLY A 28 5.62 19.38 4.54
C GLY A 28 6.09 18.02 3.98
N THR A 29 5.93 16.98 4.79
CA THR A 29 6.31 15.61 4.54
C THR A 29 5.20 15.02 3.71
N LYS A 30 5.36 15.09 2.39
CA LYS A 30 4.44 14.46 1.47
C LYS A 30 4.61 12.96 1.54
N VAL A 31 3.53 12.25 1.82
CA VAL A 31 3.49 10.80 1.88
C VAL A 31 2.80 10.26 0.63
N MET A 32 3.26 9.10 0.15
CA MET A 32 2.58 8.41 -0.96
C MET A 32 1.41 7.62 -0.39
N ALA A 33 0.21 7.91 -0.87
CA ALA A 33 -1.01 7.21 -0.48
C ALA A 33 -1.69 6.62 -1.72
N VAL A 34 -2.22 5.40 -1.61
CA VAL A 34 -2.99 4.77 -2.67
C VAL A 34 -4.25 4.16 -2.08
N GLU A 35 -5.35 4.24 -2.83
CA GLU A 35 -6.58 3.56 -2.47
C GLU A 35 -6.42 2.05 -2.59
N PHE A 36 -6.95 1.32 -1.61
CA PHE A 36 -6.83 -0.13 -1.59
C PHE A 36 -7.47 -0.79 -2.82
N GLY A 37 -8.57 -0.24 -3.35
CA GLY A 37 -9.22 -0.74 -4.56
C GLY A 37 -8.30 -0.68 -5.79
N LYS A 38 -7.64 0.47 -6.04
CA LYS A 38 -6.68 0.63 -7.15
C LYS A 38 -5.50 -0.34 -7.02
N LEU A 39 -4.98 -0.48 -5.80
CA LEU A 39 -3.90 -1.42 -5.52
C LEU A 39 -4.36 -2.88 -5.70
N PHE A 40 -5.59 -3.20 -5.31
CA PHE A 40 -6.17 -4.53 -5.44
C PHE A 40 -6.38 -4.89 -6.92
N GLU A 41 -7.01 -4.03 -7.72
CA GLU A 41 -7.21 -4.24 -9.17
C GLU A 41 -5.90 -4.48 -9.91
N HIS A 42 -4.83 -3.74 -9.56
CA HIS A 42 -3.50 -3.93 -10.13
C HIS A 42 -2.86 -5.30 -9.76
N TYR A 43 -3.27 -5.88 -8.63
CA TYR A 43 -2.75 -7.16 -8.11
C TYR A 43 -3.68 -8.37 -8.35
N VAL A 44 -4.94 -8.15 -8.73
CA VAL A 44 -5.95 -9.19 -9.05
C VAL A 44 -5.49 -10.08 -10.19
N THR A 45 -4.69 -9.57 -11.11
CA THR A 45 -4.09 -10.35 -12.19
C THR A 45 -2.92 -11.24 -11.73
N ILE A 46 -2.34 -11.04 -10.54
CA ILE A 46 -1.04 -11.65 -10.17
C ILE A 46 -1.07 -12.55 -8.91
N SER A 47 -1.88 -12.30 -7.86
CA SER A 47 -2.03 -13.27 -6.74
C SER A 47 -2.89 -12.79 -5.58
N ASN A 48 -3.61 -13.74 -4.95
CA ASN A 48 -4.20 -13.70 -3.60
C ASN A 48 -3.19 -13.46 -2.43
N LYS A 49 -2.02 -12.87 -2.70
CA LYS A 49 -0.93 -12.64 -1.75
C LYS A 49 -0.79 -11.18 -1.34
N LEU A 50 -1.51 -10.25 -1.97
CA LEU A 50 -1.42 -8.80 -1.71
C LEU A 50 -1.60 -8.49 -0.21
N VAL A 51 -2.67 -9.01 0.40
CA VAL A 51 -2.97 -8.82 1.83
C VAL A 51 -1.80 -9.31 2.69
N GLY A 52 -1.23 -10.47 2.38
CA GLY A 52 -0.08 -11.01 3.10
C GLY A 52 1.18 -10.13 2.95
N ILE A 53 1.39 -9.49 1.79
CA ILE A 53 2.52 -8.58 1.56
C ILE A 53 2.31 -7.26 2.32
N LEU A 54 1.08 -6.71 2.29
CA LEU A 54 0.72 -5.50 3.02
C LEU A 54 0.90 -5.66 4.54
N LEU A 55 0.47 -6.80 5.09
CA LEU A 55 0.67 -7.11 6.52
C LEU A 55 2.16 -7.20 6.88
N ARG A 56 2.99 -7.77 6.00
CA ARG A 56 4.46 -7.82 6.18
C ARG A 56 5.09 -6.44 6.10
N ALA A 57 4.69 -5.62 5.12
CA ALA A 57 5.16 -4.24 4.98
C ALA A 57 4.75 -3.37 6.19
N ARG A 58 3.55 -3.59 6.75
CA ARG A 58 3.08 -2.93 7.97
C ARG A 58 3.91 -3.31 9.20
N LYS A 59 4.28 -4.59 9.34
CA LYS A 59 5.20 -5.03 10.41
C LYS A 59 6.57 -4.33 10.33
N GLN A 60 7.01 -3.97 9.12
CA GLN A 60 8.25 -3.23 8.87
C GLN A 60 8.07 -1.70 8.93
N ARG A 61 6.87 -1.19 9.26
CA ARG A 61 6.52 0.24 9.24
C ARG A 61 6.77 0.94 7.89
N LEU A 62 6.69 0.19 6.79
CA LEU A 62 6.84 0.73 5.43
C LEU A 62 5.52 1.26 4.86
N VAL A 63 4.38 0.81 5.40
CA VAL A 63 3.04 1.24 5.02
C VAL A 63 2.17 1.35 6.27
N GLU A 64 1.24 2.29 6.23
CA GLU A 64 0.22 2.50 7.25
C GLU A 64 -1.15 2.61 6.57
N PHE A 65 -2.19 2.08 7.22
CA PHE A 65 -3.56 2.12 6.74
C PHE A 65 -4.52 1.90 7.91
N GLU A 66 -5.64 2.62 7.92
CA GLU A 66 -6.69 2.45 8.91
C GLU A 66 -7.55 1.22 8.60
N GLY A 67 -7.72 0.32 9.57
CA GLY A 67 -8.75 -0.75 9.55
C GLY A 67 -8.36 -2.12 8.96
N GLU A 68 -9.37 -3.01 8.90
CA GLU A 68 -9.31 -4.31 8.23
C GLU A 68 -9.55 -4.10 6.72
N MET A 69 -8.55 -4.41 5.90
CA MET A 69 -8.59 -4.26 4.43
C MET A 69 -9.53 -5.30 3.78
N LEU A 70 -10.83 -5.12 3.90
CA LEU A 70 -11.85 -5.91 3.20
C LEU A 70 -12.34 -5.12 1.97
N TRP A 71 -11.77 -5.41 0.80
CA TRP A 71 -12.33 -4.91 -0.47
C TRP A 71 -13.52 -5.78 -0.85
N GLN A 72 -14.74 -5.25 -0.71
CA GLN A 72 -15.97 -5.90 -1.18
C GLN A 72 -16.20 -5.56 -2.65
N GLY A 73 -15.34 -6.08 -3.52
CA GLY A 73 -15.38 -5.85 -4.97
C GLY A 73 -16.79 -5.62 -5.50
N LYS A 74 -17.01 -4.41 -6.02
CA LYS A 74 -18.29 -4.00 -6.58
C LYS A 74 -18.14 -3.79 -8.07
#